data_AF-U2L6Z4-F1
#
_entry.id   AF-U2L6Z4-F1
#
_cell.length_a   1.000
_cell.length_b   1.000
_cell.length_c   1.000
_cell.angle_alpha   90.00
_cell.angle_beta   90.00
_cell.angle_gamma   90.00
#
_symmetry.space_group_name_H-M   'P 1'
#
loop_
_entity.id
_entity.type
_entity.pdbx_description
1 polymer ?
#
loop_
_entity_poly.entity_id
_entity_poly.type
_entity_poly.pdbx_seq_one_letter_code
_entity_poly.pdbx_strand_id
1 'polypeptide(L)'
;MPETTLSTHDFTKVVEIVLTDLSRLNNGAHFQFIKNVSDRLATDTKIKENAVGQAVIKALTEALATEDKYFVLSQKSLLTEEIAAADKERDTLFTGYRTAVKGFLNMPVAALAKNAHELWQHLADYAIDPQMQLERETGLITNLCTDLVGKYATQVQDLGLKPYVDALKTANERVETLLVQRTTDNSTKVVGALRTAREASDKAFRNLSKVVNALAILGNPADYAAFIDFMNTLIKRYKEQAIPTSTAKATAEKHMAEYEARVKPKIESFEEQQGFETGSLSFTGKTKGTAAKRLFELSVKGQKTADGKPKTIWVGVNKDGTLFLSEKANEKPKSEGGTAEKGDFGIKHK
;
A
#
# COMPACT_ATOMS: atom_id res chain seq x y z
N MET A 1 -16.76 -39.08 54.85
CA MET A 1 -17.01 -38.19 53.70
C MET A 1 -15.70 -38.05 52.96
N PRO A 2 -15.62 -38.27 51.64
CA PRO A 2 -14.38 -38.01 50.92
C PRO A 2 -14.15 -36.49 50.90
N GLU A 3 -12.97 -36.07 51.35
CA GLU A 3 -12.54 -34.68 51.27
C GLU A 3 -12.42 -34.25 49.81
N THR A 4 -13.23 -33.28 49.42
CA THR A 4 -13.14 -32.63 48.12
C THR A 4 -11.87 -31.79 48.12
N THR A 5 -10.79 -32.30 47.55
CA THR A 5 -9.60 -31.49 47.26
C THR A 5 -10.00 -30.43 46.22
N LEU A 6 -10.21 -29.21 46.69
CA LEU A 6 -10.37 -28.05 45.81
C LEU A 6 -9.10 -27.93 44.96
N SER A 7 -9.26 -28.03 43.64
CA SER A 7 -8.19 -27.81 42.67
C SER A 7 -7.57 -26.43 42.92
N THR A 8 -6.32 -26.41 43.38
CA THR A 8 -5.51 -25.20 43.52
C THR A 8 -4.97 -24.80 42.15
N HIS A 9 -5.86 -24.42 41.23
CA HIS A 9 -5.47 -23.79 39.96
C HIS A 9 -5.17 -22.31 40.22
N ASP A 10 -3.90 -21.92 40.09
CA ASP A 10 -3.46 -20.52 40.21
C ASP A 10 -3.67 -19.80 38.87
N PHE A 11 -4.84 -19.18 38.73
CA PHE A 11 -5.25 -18.44 37.53
C PHE A 11 -4.41 -17.17 37.27
N THR A 12 -3.54 -16.74 38.19
CA THR A 12 -2.76 -15.51 38.05
C THR A 12 -1.45 -15.68 37.27
N LYS A 13 -1.05 -16.92 36.95
CA LYS A 13 0.21 -17.24 36.24
C LYS A 13 0.04 -17.70 34.79
N VAL A 14 -1.18 -17.70 34.25
CA VAL A 14 -1.44 -18.15 32.88
C VAL A 14 -1.09 -17.04 31.89
N VAL A 15 -0.13 -17.32 31.01
CA VAL A 15 0.19 -16.41 29.89
C VAL A 15 -0.92 -16.52 28.85
N GLU A 16 -1.39 -15.38 28.33
CA GLU A 16 -2.48 -15.32 27.35
C GLU A 16 -2.05 -14.67 26.03
N ILE A 17 -2.72 -15.03 24.94
CA ILE A 17 -2.55 -14.38 23.63
C ILE A 17 -3.21 -13.00 23.67
N VAL A 18 -2.44 -11.96 23.35
CA VAL A 18 -2.92 -10.58 23.32
C VAL A 18 -3.61 -10.28 21.98
N LEU A 19 -4.93 -10.09 22.01
CA LEU A 19 -5.69 -9.71 20.83
C LEU A 19 -5.20 -8.39 20.24
N THR A 20 -5.14 -8.33 18.91
CA THR A 20 -4.64 -7.17 18.16
C THR A 20 -5.53 -6.92 16.95
N ASP A 21 -5.73 -5.65 16.65
CA ASP A 21 -6.36 -5.23 15.40
C ASP A 21 -5.39 -5.39 14.22
N LEU A 22 -5.73 -6.32 13.31
CA LEU A 22 -4.95 -6.62 12.12
C LEU A 22 -5.46 -5.87 10.87
N SER A 23 -6.54 -5.09 11.00
CA SER A 23 -7.17 -4.37 9.88
C SER A 23 -6.20 -3.39 9.21
N ARG A 24 -5.26 -2.84 9.97
CA ARG A 24 -4.25 -1.87 9.52
C ARG A 24 -3.08 -2.49 8.78
N LEU A 25 -2.96 -3.82 8.75
CA LEU A 25 -1.95 -4.48 7.93
C LEU A 25 -2.29 -4.34 6.45
N ASN A 26 -1.26 -4.14 5.62
CA ASN A 26 -1.42 -4.29 4.18
C ASN A 26 -1.76 -5.76 3.82
N ASN A 27 -2.32 -5.99 2.63
CA ASN A 27 -2.83 -7.32 2.25
C ASN A 27 -1.76 -8.42 2.35
N GLY A 28 -0.54 -8.17 1.90
CA GLY A 28 0.55 -9.15 1.95
C GLY A 28 1.00 -9.47 3.38
N ALA A 29 1.13 -8.44 4.23
CA ALA A 29 1.47 -8.62 5.64
C ALA A 29 0.37 -9.36 6.39
N HIS A 30 -0.90 -9.04 6.14
CA HIS A 30 -2.03 -9.73 6.73
C HIS A 30 -2.04 -11.22 6.35
N PHE A 31 -1.97 -11.52 5.06
CA PHE A 31 -1.91 -12.90 4.56
C PHE A 31 -0.76 -13.69 5.20
N GLN A 32 0.45 -13.13 5.20
CA GLN A 32 1.62 -13.78 5.78
C GLN A 32 1.47 -14.00 7.30
N PHE A 33 0.83 -13.07 8.02
CA PHE A 33 0.57 -13.24 9.44
C PHE A 33 -0.33 -14.44 9.69
N ILE A 34 -1.48 -14.53 9.01
CA ILE A 34 -2.43 -15.64 9.15
C ILE A 34 -1.77 -16.97 8.73
N LYS A 35 -0.98 -16.96 7.65
CA LYS A 35 -0.19 -18.12 7.22
C LYS A 35 0.78 -18.60 8.30
N ASN A 36 1.57 -17.71 8.90
CA ASN A 36 2.52 -18.07 9.96
C ASN A 36 1.81 -18.71 11.18
N VAL A 37 0.61 -18.21 11.53
CA VAL A 37 -0.21 -18.80 12.60
C VAL A 37 -0.70 -20.19 12.21
N SER A 38 -1.22 -20.36 10.99
CA SER A 38 -1.66 -21.66 10.48
C SER A 38 -0.52 -22.69 10.40
N ASP A 39 0.66 -22.28 9.92
CA ASP A 39 1.84 -23.13 9.82
C ASP A 39 2.32 -23.58 11.22
N ARG A 40 2.28 -22.70 12.22
CA ARG A 40 2.61 -23.07 13.61
C ARG A 40 1.58 -24.03 14.20
N LEU A 41 0.29 -23.82 13.93
CA LEU A 41 -0.76 -24.74 14.37
C LEU A 41 -0.62 -26.11 13.71
N ALA A 42 -0.10 -26.18 12.48
CA ALA A 42 0.14 -27.44 11.81
C ALA A 42 1.19 -28.32 12.51
N THR A 43 2.03 -27.75 13.39
CA THR A 43 3.02 -28.50 14.17
C THR A 43 2.63 -28.67 15.65
N ASP A 44 1.61 -27.95 16.13
CA ASP A 44 1.15 -28.03 17.51
C ASP A 44 0.33 -29.30 17.76
N THR A 45 0.78 -30.16 18.67
CA THR A 45 0.10 -31.41 19.00
C THR A 45 -0.99 -31.22 20.05
N LYS A 46 -0.76 -30.36 21.05
CA LYS A 46 -1.67 -30.19 22.20
C LYS A 46 -2.98 -29.51 21.84
N ILE A 47 -2.93 -28.51 20.97
CA ILE A 47 -4.16 -27.87 20.47
C ILE A 47 -4.95 -28.84 19.59
N LYS A 48 -4.26 -29.69 18.81
CA LYS A 48 -4.88 -30.69 17.93
C LYS A 48 -5.49 -31.87 18.66
N GLU A 49 -5.03 -32.20 19.86
CA GLU A 49 -5.64 -33.26 20.69
C GLU A 49 -7.05 -32.87 21.17
N ASN A 50 -7.34 -31.56 21.24
CA ASN A 50 -8.64 -31.05 21.67
C ASN A 50 -9.61 -30.87 20.49
N ALA A 51 -10.83 -31.41 20.60
CA ALA A 51 -11.84 -31.33 19.54
C ALA A 51 -12.24 -29.88 19.17
N VAL A 52 -12.34 -28.99 20.16
CA VAL A 52 -12.62 -27.55 19.92
C VAL A 52 -11.41 -26.87 19.27
N GLY A 53 -10.19 -27.27 19.68
CA GLY A 53 -8.94 -26.86 19.05
C GLY A 53 -8.87 -27.25 17.57
N GLN A 54 -9.21 -28.49 17.22
CA GLN A 54 -9.30 -28.95 15.83
C GLN A 54 -10.29 -28.12 15.01
N ALA A 55 -11.45 -27.78 15.58
CA ALA A 55 -12.46 -26.99 14.90
C ALA A 55 -11.97 -25.58 14.55
N VAL A 56 -11.29 -24.89 15.47
CA VAL A 56 -10.74 -23.56 15.20
C VAL A 56 -9.53 -23.58 14.27
N ILE A 57 -8.70 -24.63 14.31
CA ILE A 57 -7.62 -24.85 13.34
C ILE A 57 -8.22 -24.98 11.94
N LYS A 58 -9.21 -25.86 11.76
CA LYS A 58 -9.88 -26.06 10.48
C LYS A 58 -10.47 -24.75 9.95
N ALA A 59 -11.19 -24.02 10.79
CA ALA A 59 -11.79 -22.74 10.40
C ALA A 59 -10.75 -21.69 9.96
N LEU A 60 -9.60 -21.62 10.65
CA LEU A 60 -8.51 -20.73 10.26
C LEU A 60 -7.87 -21.15 8.94
N THR A 61 -7.63 -22.44 8.73
CA THR A 61 -7.06 -22.97 7.48
C THR A 61 -7.98 -22.74 6.29
N GLU A 62 -9.30 -22.93 6.44
CA GLU A 62 -10.29 -22.64 5.39
C GLU A 62 -10.38 -21.14 5.08
N ALA A 63 -10.33 -20.28 6.11
CA ALA A 63 -10.29 -18.83 5.94
C ALA A 63 -9.01 -18.38 5.21
N LEU A 64 -7.84 -18.92 5.59
CA LEU A 64 -6.57 -18.66 4.93
C LEU A 64 -6.59 -19.08 3.46
N ALA A 65 -7.12 -20.27 3.13
CA ALA A 65 -7.23 -20.72 1.75
C ALA A 65 -8.14 -19.81 0.91
N THR A 66 -9.22 -19.31 1.52
CA THR A 66 -10.12 -18.35 0.88
C THR A 66 -9.43 -17.00 0.66
N GLU A 67 -8.68 -16.51 1.65
CA GLU A 67 -7.89 -15.29 1.53
C GLU A 67 -6.81 -15.39 0.46
N ASP A 68 -6.07 -16.50 0.40
CA ASP A 68 -5.04 -16.77 -0.62
C ASP A 68 -5.61 -16.63 -2.03
N LYS A 69 -6.73 -17.33 -2.29
CA LYS A 69 -7.43 -17.29 -3.57
C LYS A 69 -7.74 -15.85 -4.01
N TYR A 70 -8.31 -15.03 -3.12
CA TYR A 70 -8.67 -13.66 -3.45
C TYR A 70 -7.49 -12.69 -3.41
N PHE A 71 -6.43 -13.01 -2.67
CA PHE A 71 -5.20 -12.23 -2.63
C PHE A 71 -4.50 -12.30 -4.00
N VAL A 72 -4.36 -13.50 -4.57
CA VAL A 72 -3.83 -13.71 -5.93
C VAL A 72 -4.65 -12.93 -6.97
N LEU A 73 -5.99 -13.03 -6.92
CA LEU A 73 -6.87 -12.34 -7.86
C LEU A 73 -6.83 -10.80 -7.73
N SER A 74 -6.43 -10.27 -6.57
CA SER A 74 -6.32 -8.83 -6.34
C SER A 74 -5.06 -8.20 -6.91
N GLN A 75 -4.06 -9.01 -7.29
CA GLN A 75 -2.79 -8.50 -7.78
C GLN A 75 -2.94 -7.82 -9.14
N LYS A 76 -2.02 -6.90 -9.45
CA LYS A 76 -1.95 -6.24 -10.75
C LYS A 76 -1.81 -7.32 -11.83
N SER A 77 -2.65 -7.26 -12.87
CA SER A 77 -2.57 -8.22 -13.96
C SER A 77 -1.28 -8.01 -14.75
N LEU A 78 -0.43 -9.04 -14.79
CA LEU A 78 0.78 -9.09 -15.62
C LEU A 78 0.45 -8.97 -17.11
N LEU A 79 -0.77 -9.37 -17.51
CA LEU A 79 -1.26 -9.27 -18.89
C LEU A 79 -1.29 -7.83 -19.41
N THR A 80 -1.34 -6.81 -18.54
CA THR A 80 -1.37 -5.41 -19.02
C THR A 80 -0.07 -5.06 -19.76
N GLU A 81 1.07 -5.49 -19.22
CA GLU A 81 2.37 -5.23 -19.82
C GLU A 81 2.61 -6.14 -21.03
N GLU A 82 2.15 -7.39 -20.97
CA GLU A 82 2.21 -8.32 -22.10
C GLU A 82 1.34 -7.89 -23.28
N ILE A 83 0.11 -7.40 -23.03
CA ILE A 83 -0.76 -6.84 -24.06
C ILE A 83 -0.08 -5.65 -24.71
N ALA A 84 0.44 -4.71 -23.94
CA ALA A 84 1.13 -3.53 -24.49
C ALA A 84 2.37 -3.91 -25.33
N ALA A 85 3.11 -4.95 -24.95
CA ALA A 85 4.24 -5.43 -25.72
C ALA A 85 3.81 -6.10 -27.04
N ALA A 86 2.78 -6.95 -27.01
CA ALA A 86 2.24 -7.61 -28.19
C ALA A 86 1.58 -6.61 -29.18
N ASP A 87 0.87 -5.62 -28.64
CA ASP A 87 0.29 -4.50 -29.35
C ASP A 87 1.36 -3.71 -30.12
N LYS A 88 2.44 -3.31 -29.42
CA LYS A 88 3.58 -2.62 -30.04
C LYS A 88 4.25 -3.44 -31.14
N GLU A 89 4.39 -4.74 -30.96
CA GLU A 89 4.92 -5.65 -31.99
C GLU A 89 4.02 -5.65 -33.23
N ARG A 90 2.70 -5.80 -33.03
CA ARG A 90 1.69 -5.74 -34.09
C ARG A 90 1.74 -4.42 -34.84
N ASP A 91 1.78 -3.29 -34.15
CA ASP A 91 1.84 -1.95 -34.75
C ASP A 91 3.10 -1.76 -35.60
N THR A 92 4.23 -2.28 -35.12
CA THR A 92 5.49 -2.26 -35.84
C THR A 92 5.39 -3.06 -37.14
N LEU A 93 4.80 -4.25 -37.09
CA LEU A 93 4.59 -5.11 -38.25
C LEU A 93 3.62 -4.50 -39.25
N PHE A 94 2.50 -3.94 -38.78
CA PHE A 94 1.52 -3.25 -39.62
C PHE A 94 2.15 -2.03 -40.32
N THR A 95 2.91 -1.22 -39.58
CA THR A 95 3.63 -0.07 -40.13
C THR A 95 4.68 -0.50 -41.16
N GLY A 96 5.40 -1.60 -40.88
CA GLY A 96 6.36 -2.20 -41.80
C GLY A 96 5.71 -2.67 -43.10
N TYR A 97 4.60 -3.43 -43.00
CA TYR A 97 3.81 -3.87 -44.14
C TYR A 97 3.33 -2.69 -44.99
N ARG A 98 2.70 -1.68 -44.37
CA ARG A 98 2.20 -0.48 -45.04
C ARG A 98 3.32 0.28 -45.75
N THR A 99 4.49 0.39 -45.11
CA THR A 99 5.65 1.06 -45.70
C THR A 99 6.23 0.29 -46.88
N ALA A 100 6.28 -1.05 -46.77
CA ALA A 100 6.72 -1.90 -47.87
C ALA A 100 5.81 -1.76 -49.09
N VAL A 101 4.48 -1.86 -48.92
CA VAL A 101 3.50 -1.63 -50.00
C VAL A 101 3.70 -0.25 -50.65
N LYS A 102 3.88 0.80 -49.84
CA LYS A 102 4.14 2.15 -50.33
C LYS A 102 5.40 2.23 -51.21
N GLY A 103 6.45 1.49 -50.84
CA GLY A 103 7.70 1.44 -51.59
C GLY A 103 7.53 0.88 -53.02
N PHE A 104 6.56 -0.01 -53.24
CA PHE A 104 6.33 -0.61 -54.56
C PHE A 104 5.47 0.24 -55.50
N LEU A 105 4.86 1.34 -55.03
CA LEU A 105 3.94 2.17 -55.83
C LEU A 105 4.56 2.73 -57.12
N ASN A 106 5.84 3.10 -57.07
CA ASN A 106 6.55 3.71 -58.22
C ASN A 106 7.55 2.74 -58.87
N MET A 107 7.30 1.44 -58.78
CA MET A 107 8.21 0.44 -59.33
C MET A 107 8.25 0.50 -60.86
N PRO A 108 9.44 0.33 -61.48
CA PRO A 108 9.58 0.35 -62.94
C PRO A 108 8.88 -0.85 -63.61
N VAL A 109 8.62 -1.92 -62.85
CA VAL A 109 7.87 -3.08 -63.32
C VAL A 109 6.38 -2.83 -63.16
N ALA A 110 5.69 -2.51 -64.26
CA ALA A 110 4.28 -2.08 -64.27
C ALA A 110 3.32 -3.06 -63.58
N ALA A 111 3.54 -4.37 -63.72
CA ALA A 111 2.72 -5.39 -63.06
C ALA A 111 2.83 -5.31 -61.52
N LEU A 112 4.04 -5.15 -60.99
CA LEU A 112 4.27 -5.02 -59.55
C LEU A 112 3.72 -3.70 -59.01
N ALA A 113 3.90 -2.60 -59.73
CA ALA A 113 3.31 -1.31 -59.37
C ALA A 113 1.78 -1.38 -59.29
N LYS A 114 1.13 -2.06 -60.26
CA LYS A 114 -0.33 -2.28 -60.23
C LYS A 114 -0.76 -3.07 -59.00
N ASN A 115 -0.09 -4.19 -58.68
CA ASN A 115 -0.38 -4.97 -57.48
C ASN A 115 -0.23 -4.11 -56.20
N ALA A 116 0.80 -3.27 -56.14
CA ALA A 116 1.02 -2.36 -55.01
C ALA A 116 -0.07 -1.29 -54.89
N HIS A 117 -0.56 -0.74 -56.00
CA HIS A 117 -1.69 0.19 -55.99
C HIS A 117 -2.97 -0.45 -55.46
N GLU A 118 -3.26 -1.70 -55.85
CA GLU A 118 -4.42 -2.44 -55.34
C GLU A 118 -4.33 -2.68 -53.83
N LEU A 119 -3.16 -3.10 -53.33
CA LEU A 119 -2.92 -3.27 -51.89
C LEU A 119 -2.95 -1.94 -51.12
N TRP A 120 -2.44 -0.86 -51.71
CA TRP A 120 -2.45 0.46 -51.08
C TRP A 120 -3.86 1.02 -50.95
N GLN A 121 -4.69 0.86 -51.98
CA GLN A 121 -6.11 1.23 -51.91
C GLN A 121 -6.81 0.40 -50.82
N HIS A 122 -6.55 -0.90 -50.77
CA HIS A 122 -7.11 -1.77 -49.74
C HIS A 122 -6.72 -1.33 -48.31
N LEU A 123 -5.46 -0.97 -48.08
CA LEU A 123 -4.99 -0.38 -46.82
C LEU A 123 -5.70 0.94 -46.49
N ALA A 124 -5.96 1.77 -47.49
CA ALA A 124 -6.68 3.04 -47.32
C ALA A 124 -8.15 2.81 -46.95
N ASP A 125 -8.81 1.81 -47.56
CA ASP A 125 -10.21 1.46 -47.29
C ASP A 125 -10.42 1.00 -45.84
N TYR A 126 -9.47 0.25 -45.28
CA TYR A 126 -9.49 -0.17 -43.88
C TYR A 126 -9.23 0.97 -42.89
N ALA A 127 -8.49 2.01 -43.31
CA ALA A 127 -8.17 3.20 -42.53
C ALA A 127 -7.68 2.90 -41.10
N ILE A 128 -6.82 1.88 -40.95
CA ILE A 128 -6.29 1.46 -39.65
C ILE A 128 -5.30 2.52 -39.14
N ASP A 129 -5.65 3.10 -38.00
CA ASP A 129 -4.83 3.92 -37.11
C ASP A 129 -4.41 3.07 -35.89
N PRO A 130 -3.12 2.76 -35.70
CA PRO A 130 -2.60 2.01 -34.54
C PRO A 130 -2.82 2.68 -33.17
N GLN A 131 -3.39 3.89 -33.14
CA GLN A 131 -3.76 4.57 -31.89
C GLN A 131 -5.25 4.46 -31.59
N MET A 132 -6.01 3.70 -32.38
CA MET A 132 -7.43 3.51 -32.13
C MET A 132 -7.69 2.56 -30.96
N GLN A 133 -8.97 2.34 -30.67
CA GLN A 133 -9.39 1.41 -29.62
C GLN A 133 -8.93 -0.02 -29.97
N LEU A 134 -8.29 -0.70 -29.02
CA LEU A 134 -7.53 -1.93 -29.25
C LEU A 134 -8.35 -3.06 -29.88
N GLU A 135 -9.54 -3.33 -29.37
CA GLU A 135 -10.43 -4.37 -29.89
C GLU A 135 -10.94 -4.04 -31.32
N ARG A 136 -11.18 -2.75 -31.61
CA ARG A 136 -11.50 -2.27 -32.96
C ARG A 136 -10.34 -2.52 -33.92
N GLU A 137 -9.12 -2.20 -33.50
CA GLU A 137 -7.92 -2.46 -34.29
C GLU A 137 -7.74 -3.96 -34.56
N THR A 138 -7.85 -4.78 -33.51
CA THR A 138 -7.75 -6.24 -33.63
C THR A 138 -8.74 -6.81 -34.65
N GLY A 139 -10.00 -6.35 -34.64
CA GLY A 139 -11.00 -6.77 -35.62
C GLY A 139 -10.65 -6.34 -37.05
N LEU A 140 -10.18 -5.11 -37.23
CA LEU A 140 -9.79 -4.59 -38.55
C LEU A 140 -8.56 -5.33 -39.11
N ILE A 141 -7.54 -5.57 -38.29
CA ILE A 141 -6.34 -6.30 -38.72
C ILE A 141 -6.67 -7.77 -39.01
N THR A 142 -7.58 -8.40 -38.27
CA THR A 142 -8.05 -9.77 -38.55
C THR A 142 -8.64 -9.87 -39.96
N ASN A 143 -9.54 -8.95 -40.30
CA ASN A 143 -10.18 -8.93 -41.61
C ASN A 143 -9.18 -8.57 -42.72
N LEU A 144 -8.29 -7.60 -42.49
CA LEU A 144 -7.20 -7.26 -43.40
C LEU A 144 -6.33 -8.48 -43.70
N CYS A 145 -5.84 -9.18 -42.68
CA CYS A 145 -5.03 -10.40 -42.86
C CYS A 145 -5.80 -11.50 -43.62
N THR A 146 -7.10 -11.63 -43.38
CA THR A 146 -7.95 -12.59 -44.11
C THR A 146 -8.02 -12.24 -45.60
N ASP A 147 -8.23 -10.97 -45.93
CA ASP A 147 -8.25 -10.50 -47.32
C ASP A 147 -6.88 -10.65 -48.00
N LEU A 148 -5.79 -10.40 -47.28
CA LEU A 148 -4.41 -10.55 -47.78
C LEU A 148 -4.01 -12.01 -48.05
N VAL A 149 -4.50 -12.95 -47.25
CA VAL A 149 -4.26 -14.39 -47.46
C VAL A 149 -5.24 -14.99 -48.48
N GLY A 150 -6.41 -14.38 -48.67
CA GLY A 150 -7.42 -14.80 -49.63
C GLY A 150 -7.36 -13.98 -50.92
N LYS A 151 -8.21 -12.94 -50.98
CA LYS A 151 -8.46 -12.11 -52.17
C LYS A 151 -7.18 -11.53 -52.80
N TYR A 152 -6.21 -11.13 -51.97
CA TYR A 152 -4.98 -10.46 -52.42
C TYR A 152 -3.72 -11.33 -52.34
N ALA A 153 -3.87 -12.66 -52.22
CA ALA A 153 -2.75 -13.58 -52.05
C ALA A 153 -1.70 -13.48 -53.17
N THR A 154 -2.15 -13.34 -54.42
CA THR A 154 -1.26 -13.19 -55.58
C THR A 154 -0.43 -11.91 -55.49
N GLN A 155 -1.06 -10.77 -55.17
CA GLN A 155 -0.38 -9.48 -55.02
C GLN A 155 0.65 -9.52 -53.88
N VAL A 156 0.28 -10.13 -52.75
CA VAL A 156 1.17 -10.33 -51.60
C VAL A 156 2.37 -11.20 -51.97
N GLN A 157 2.16 -12.27 -52.73
CA GLN A 157 3.21 -13.18 -53.18
C GLN A 157 4.15 -12.50 -54.18
N ASP A 158 3.61 -11.81 -55.18
CA ASP A 158 4.38 -11.14 -56.25
C ASP A 158 5.28 -10.03 -55.70
N LEU A 159 4.86 -9.36 -54.63
CA LEU A 159 5.63 -8.31 -53.95
C LEU A 159 6.53 -8.84 -52.82
N GLY A 160 6.53 -10.15 -52.57
CA GLY A 160 7.34 -10.77 -51.52
C GLY A 160 6.93 -10.35 -50.10
N LEU A 161 5.66 -9.95 -49.90
CA LEU A 161 5.16 -9.40 -48.64
C LEU A 161 4.61 -10.47 -47.68
N LYS A 162 4.59 -11.75 -48.10
CA LYS A 162 4.07 -12.86 -47.30
C LYS A 162 4.64 -12.91 -45.86
N PRO A 163 5.95 -12.71 -45.62
CA PRO A 163 6.50 -12.72 -44.26
C PRO A 163 5.88 -11.64 -43.36
N TYR A 164 5.59 -10.45 -43.89
CA TYR A 164 4.90 -9.41 -43.13
C TYR A 164 3.47 -9.82 -42.79
N VAL A 165 2.73 -10.38 -43.74
CA VAL A 165 1.33 -10.79 -43.56
C VAL A 165 1.22 -11.90 -42.52
N ASP A 166 2.07 -12.92 -42.60
CA ASP A 166 2.08 -14.04 -41.65
C ASP A 166 2.46 -13.57 -40.23
N ALA A 167 3.47 -12.70 -40.12
CA ALA A 167 3.91 -12.16 -38.82
C ALA A 167 2.84 -11.24 -38.21
N LEU A 168 2.23 -10.36 -39.02
CA LEU A 168 1.16 -9.48 -38.57
C LEU A 168 -0.05 -10.27 -38.07
N LYS A 169 -0.44 -11.32 -38.80
CA LYS A 169 -1.52 -12.22 -38.39
C LYS A 169 -1.22 -12.86 -37.04
N THR A 170 -0.03 -13.44 -36.89
CA THR A 170 0.41 -14.07 -35.64
C THR A 170 0.42 -13.08 -34.46
N ALA A 171 0.92 -11.87 -34.67
CA ALA A 171 0.94 -10.83 -33.65
C ALA A 171 -0.48 -10.40 -33.25
N ASN A 172 -1.39 -10.28 -34.22
CA ASN A 172 -2.78 -9.92 -33.96
C ASN A 172 -3.54 -11.00 -33.17
N GLU A 173 -3.38 -12.27 -33.54
CA GLU A 173 -3.94 -13.43 -32.81
C GLU A 173 -3.43 -13.49 -31.36
N ARG A 174 -2.16 -13.12 -31.14
CA ARG A 174 -1.58 -13.01 -29.79
C ARG A 174 -2.26 -11.92 -28.97
N VAL A 175 -2.47 -10.72 -29.55
CA VAL A 175 -3.20 -9.64 -28.88
C VAL A 175 -4.62 -10.09 -28.52
N GLU A 176 -5.35 -10.70 -29.47
CA GLU A 176 -6.69 -11.21 -29.26
C GLU A 176 -6.75 -12.22 -28.10
N THR A 177 -5.83 -13.20 -28.10
CA THR A 177 -5.73 -14.22 -27.05
C THR A 177 -5.52 -13.59 -25.67
N LEU A 178 -4.63 -12.60 -25.56
CA LEU A 178 -4.36 -11.90 -24.30
C LEU A 178 -5.57 -11.07 -23.84
N LEU A 179 -6.32 -10.46 -24.75
CA LEU A 179 -7.54 -9.71 -24.41
C LEU A 179 -8.66 -10.61 -23.90
N VAL A 180 -8.84 -11.78 -24.51
CA VAL A 180 -9.79 -12.80 -24.05
C VAL A 180 -9.37 -13.32 -22.67
N GLN A 181 -8.08 -13.59 -22.46
CA GLN A 181 -7.57 -14.01 -21.15
C GLN A 181 -7.81 -12.94 -20.09
N ARG A 182 -7.49 -11.68 -20.37
CA ARG A 182 -7.75 -10.55 -19.45
C ARG A 182 -9.23 -10.44 -19.08
N THR A 183 -10.11 -10.64 -20.06
CA THR A 183 -11.57 -10.62 -19.84
C THR A 183 -11.99 -11.78 -18.94
N THR A 184 -11.46 -12.97 -19.19
CA THR A 184 -11.68 -14.17 -18.38
C THR A 184 -11.23 -13.95 -16.94
N ASP A 185 -9.99 -13.48 -16.73
CA ASP A 185 -9.44 -13.16 -15.41
C ASP A 185 -10.31 -12.15 -14.67
N ASN A 186 -10.70 -11.07 -15.36
CA ASN A 186 -11.55 -10.04 -14.76
C ASN A 186 -12.97 -10.53 -14.46
N SER A 187 -13.54 -11.45 -15.25
CA SER A 187 -14.85 -12.05 -14.99
C SER A 187 -14.90 -12.83 -13.66
N THR A 188 -13.76 -13.35 -13.22
CA THR A 188 -13.66 -14.07 -11.93
C THR A 188 -13.45 -13.16 -10.72
N LYS A 189 -13.17 -11.87 -10.94
CA LYS A 189 -12.95 -10.91 -9.85
C LYS A 189 -14.27 -10.51 -9.22
N VAL A 190 -14.43 -10.87 -7.95
CA VAL A 190 -15.54 -10.41 -7.12
C VAL A 190 -15.09 -9.17 -6.35
N VAL A 191 -15.73 -8.02 -6.63
CA VAL A 191 -15.41 -6.76 -5.96
C VAL A 191 -15.57 -6.91 -4.45
N GLY A 192 -14.52 -6.53 -3.71
CA GLY A 192 -14.50 -6.61 -2.25
C GLY A 192 -14.28 -8.00 -1.66
N ALA A 193 -14.14 -9.07 -2.48
CA ALA A 193 -13.98 -10.42 -1.96
C ALA A 193 -12.73 -10.62 -1.11
N LEU A 194 -11.60 -9.98 -1.45
CA LEU A 194 -10.42 -10.03 -0.60
C LEU A 194 -10.67 -9.38 0.77
N ARG A 195 -11.40 -8.26 0.83
CA ARG A 195 -11.75 -7.62 2.10
C ARG A 195 -12.60 -8.56 2.96
N THR A 196 -13.63 -9.16 2.38
CA THR A 196 -14.49 -10.15 3.05
C THR A 196 -13.68 -11.36 3.53
N ALA A 197 -12.73 -11.84 2.73
CA ALA A 197 -11.87 -12.95 3.10
C ALA A 197 -10.94 -12.59 4.27
N ARG A 198 -10.35 -11.39 4.28
CA ARG A 198 -9.57 -10.88 5.41
C ARG A 198 -10.40 -10.79 6.70
N GLU A 199 -11.62 -10.28 6.61
CA GLU A 199 -12.54 -10.22 7.76
C GLU A 199 -12.87 -11.62 8.31
N ALA A 200 -12.98 -12.62 7.43
CA ALA A 200 -13.17 -14.02 7.83
C ALA A 200 -11.93 -14.60 8.52
N SER A 201 -10.73 -14.36 7.98
CA SER A 201 -9.45 -14.75 8.62
C SER A 201 -9.27 -14.08 9.98
N ASP A 202 -9.57 -12.80 10.09
CA ASP A 202 -9.56 -12.04 11.34
C ASP A 202 -10.49 -12.64 12.40
N LYS A 203 -11.71 -13.02 11.98
CA LYS A 203 -12.68 -13.68 12.86
C LYS A 203 -12.17 -15.05 13.30
N ALA A 204 -11.63 -15.85 12.38
CA ALA A 204 -11.09 -17.17 12.69
C ALA A 204 -9.89 -17.06 13.66
N PHE A 205 -8.99 -16.10 13.43
CA PHE A 205 -7.87 -15.80 14.32
C PHE A 205 -8.33 -15.38 15.72
N ARG A 206 -9.31 -14.47 15.84
CA ARG A 206 -9.87 -14.08 17.14
C ARG A 206 -10.48 -15.27 17.89
N ASN A 207 -11.18 -16.15 17.18
CA ASN A 207 -11.77 -17.35 17.78
C ASN A 207 -10.69 -18.35 18.23
N LEU A 208 -9.65 -18.56 17.43
CA LEU A 208 -8.49 -19.35 17.80
C LEU A 208 -7.87 -18.83 19.10
N SER A 209 -7.57 -17.53 19.18
CA SER A 209 -6.94 -16.95 20.38
C SER A 209 -7.80 -17.17 21.63
N LYS A 210 -9.12 -17.00 21.52
CA LYS A 210 -10.06 -17.27 22.62
C LYS A 210 -10.02 -18.74 23.07
N VAL A 211 -10.04 -19.68 22.12
CA VAL A 211 -10.01 -21.11 22.43
C VAL A 211 -8.68 -21.49 23.07
N VAL A 212 -7.55 -21.04 22.53
CA VAL A 212 -6.23 -21.36 23.10
C VAL A 212 -6.08 -20.78 24.51
N ASN A 213 -6.49 -19.54 24.75
CA ASN A 213 -6.48 -18.97 26.10
C ASN A 213 -7.38 -19.77 27.05
N ALA A 214 -8.58 -20.16 26.61
CA ALA A 214 -9.48 -20.99 27.42
C ALA A 214 -8.89 -22.37 27.72
N LEU A 215 -8.23 -23.01 26.76
CA LEU A 215 -7.54 -24.29 26.96
C LEU A 215 -6.38 -24.16 27.95
N ALA A 216 -5.63 -23.06 27.91
CA ALA A 216 -4.56 -22.79 28.86
C ALA A 216 -5.08 -22.56 30.29
N ILE A 217 -6.22 -21.86 30.42
CA ILE A 217 -6.86 -21.59 31.73
C ILE A 217 -7.49 -22.85 32.33
N LEU A 218 -8.22 -23.62 31.52
CA LEU A 218 -8.99 -24.78 31.98
C LEU A 218 -8.15 -26.08 32.03
N GLY A 219 -7.10 -26.16 31.22
CA GLY A 219 -6.20 -27.30 31.13
C GLY A 219 -4.93 -27.10 31.96
N ASN A 220 -3.83 -27.67 31.46
CA ASN A 220 -2.49 -27.45 32.00
C ASN A 220 -1.80 -26.31 31.22
N PRO A 221 -1.54 -25.14 31.84
CA PRO A 221 -0.95 -24.00 31.15
C PRO A 221 0.37 -24.30 30.42
N ALA A 222 1.19 -25.21 30.98
CA ALA A 222 2.49 -25.57 30.41
C ALA A 222 2.39 -26.19 29.01
N ASP A 223 1.28 -26.87 28.71
CA ASP A 223 1.04 -27.51 27.41
C ASP A 223 0.83 -26.48 26.27
N TYR A 224 0.43 -25.25 26.61
CA TYR A 224 0.09 -24.21 25.63
C TYR A 224 1.06 -23.02 25.63
N ALA A 225 1.90 -22.88 26.66
CA ALA A 225 2.79 -21.74 26.85
C ALA A 225 3.67 -21.45 25.62
N ALA A 226 4.30 -22.48 25.05
CA ALA A 226 5.18 -22.31 23.89
C ALA A 226 4.47 -21.79 22.63
N PHE A 227 3.19 -22.13 22.45
CA PHE A 227 2.36 -21.58 21.37
C PHE A 227 2.00 -20.13 21.67
N ILE A 228 1.54 -19.84 22.89
CA ILE A 228 1.14 -18.50 23.32
C ILE A 228 2.31 -17.50 23.21
N ASP A 229 3.51 -17.90 23.63
CA ASP A 229 4.72 -17.08 23.52
C ASP A 229 5.09 -16.79 22.06
N PHE A 230 4.98 -17.80 21.18
CA PHE A 230 5.16 -17.61 19.75
C PHE A 230 4.15 -16.60 19.18
N MET A 231 2.87 -16.74 19.54
CA MET A 231 1.82 -15.85 19.08
C MET A 231 2.07 -14.41 19.52
N ASN A 232 2.40 -14.20 20.79
CA ASN A 232 2.70 -12.86 21.32
C ASN A 232 3.95 -12.25 20.69
N THR A 233 4.98 -13.06 20.43
CA THR A 233 6.18 -12.63 19.70
C THR A 233 5.85 -12.22 18.26
N LEU A 234 5.04 -13.02 17.56
CA LEU A 234 4.59 -12.73 16.19
C LEU A 234 3.75 -11.45 16.14
N ILE A 235 2.78 -11.31 17.04
CA ILE A 235 1.94 -10.12 17.17
C ILE A 235 2.79 -8.87 17.41
N LYS A 236 3.75 -8.94 18.35
CA LYS A 236 4.65 -7.82 18.66
C LYS A 236 5.44 -7.40 17.41
N ARG A 237 6.05 -8.37 16.73
CA ARG A 237 6.81 -8.12 15.49
C ARG A 237 5.96 -7.40 14.45
N TYR A 238 4.73 -7.86 14.19
CA TYR A 238 3.86 -7.23 13.19
C TYR A 238 3.35 -5.85 13.61
N LYS A 239 3.10 -5.63 14.90
CA LYS A 239 2.80 -4.28 15.42
C LYS A 239 3.94 -3.30 15.17
N GLU A 240 5.17 -3.73 15.38
CA GLU A 240 6.36 -2.89 15.25
C GLU A 240 6.77 -2.68 13.79
N GLN A 241 6.65 -3.70 12.94
CA GLN A 241 7.24 -3.70 11.59
C GLN A 241 6.22 -3.50 10.47
N ALA A 242 4.96 -3.88 10.67
CA ALA A 242 3.98 -4.02 9.58
C ALA A 242 2.73 -3.16 9.74
N ILE A 243 2.45 -2.65 10.95
CA ILE A 243 1.47 -1.57 11.14
C ILE A 243 2.20 -0.27 10.83
N PRO A 244 1.77 0.50 9.81
CA PRO A 244 2.36 1.80 9.55
C PRO A 244 2.19 2.66 10.82
N THR A 245 3.29 3.06 11.45
CA THR A 245 3.26 4.21 12.34
C THR A 245 2.66 5.34 11.51
N SER A 246 1.57 5.95 12.00
CA SER A 246 0.92 7.03 11.25
C SER A 246 2.01 8.01 10.80
N THR A 247 2.02 8.40 9.52
CA THR A 247 2.96 9.40 9.00
C THR A 247 3.06 10.60 9.93
N ALA A 248 1.96 11.01 10.55
CA ALA A 248 1.92 12.03 11.60
C ALA A 248 2.89 11.80 12.78
N LYS A 249 3.04 10.57 13.30
CA LYS A 249 3.94 10.25 14.42
C LYS A 249 5.40 10.26 13.97
N ALA A 250 5.72 9.62 12.85
CA ALA A 250 7.07 9.63 12.29
C ALA A 250 7.52 11.06 11.89
N THR A 251 6.61 11.84 11.31
CA THR A 251 6.83 13.25 10.97
C THR A 251 6.97 14.11 12.23
N ALA A 252 6.20 13.86 13.30
CA ALA A 252 6.35 14.56 14.57
C ALA A 252 7.69 14.27 15.24
N GLU A 253 8.13 13.01 15.26
CA GLU A 253 9.43 12.60 15.80
C GLU A 253 10.59 13.23 15.01
N LYS A 254 10.50 13.21 13.67
CA LYS A 254 11.46 13.87 12.79
C LYS A 254 11.55 15.38 13.04
N HIS A 255 10.41 16.07 13.08
CA HIS A 255 10.38 17.50 13.36
C HIS A 255 10.88 17.83 14.77
N MET A 256 10.57 17.00 15.76
CA MET A 256 11.08 17.19 17.12
C MET A 256 12.61 17.09 17.18
N ALA A 257 13.20 16.10 16.50
CA ALA A 257 14.65 15.98 16.38
C ALA A 257 15.29 17.16 15.62
N GLU A 258 14.67 17.62 14.52
CA GLU A 258 15.11 18.81 13.78
C GLU A 258 15.05 20.08 14.65
N TYR A 259 14.00 20.23 15.46
CA TYR A 259 13.83 21.35 16.37
C TYR A 259 14.87 21.34 17.49
N GLU A 260 15.12 20.18 18.10
CA GLU A 260 16.14 20.05 19.13
C GLU A 260 17.53 20.37 18.57
N ALA A 261 17.88 19.84 17.39
CA ALA A 261 19.15 20.15 16.71
C ALA A 261 19.30 21.64 16.38
N ARG A 262 18.19 22.34 16.09
CA ARG A 262 18.21 23.78 15.77
C ARG A 262 18.42 24.67 16.99
N VAL A 263 17.98 24.24 18.17
CA VAL A 263 17.95 25.06 19.39
C VAL A 263 19.08 24.71 20.34
N LYS A 264 19.32 23.41 20.59
CA LYS A 264 20.25 22.91 21.61
C LYS A 264 21.68 23.47 21.52
N PRO A 265 22.32 23.58 20.34
CA PRO A 265 23.68 24.12 20.23
C PRO A 265 23.81 25.61 20.56
N LYS A 266 22.69 26.33 20.69
CA LYS A 266 22.64 27.79 20.84
C LYS A 266 22.18 28.23 22.21
N ILE A 267 21.76 27.27 23.05
CA ILE A 267 21.27 27.55 24.39
C ILE A 267 22.38 28.18 25.23
N GLU A 268 23.60 27.64 25.17
CA GLU A 268 24.75 28.12 25.95
C GLU A 268 25.07 29.60 25.65
N SER A 269 25.22 29.97 24.37
CA SER A 269 25.45 31.37 23.99
C SER A 269 24.27 32.29 24.35
N PHE A 270 23.04 31.77 24.37
CA PHE A 270 21.87 32.52 24.78
C PHE A 270 21.80 32.72 26.30
N GLU A 271 22.24 31.73 27.09
CA GLU A 271 22.37 31.84 28.54
C GLU A 271 23.36 32.95 28.89
N GLU A 272 24.53 32.96 28.26
CA GLU A 272 25.54 34.02 28.44
C GLU A 272 24.99 35.41 28.08
N GLN A 273 24.33 35.54 26.94
CA GLN A 273 23.79 36.81 26.46
C GLN A 273 22.69 37.38 27.39
N GLN A 274 21.87 36.52 27.97
CA GLN A 274 20.73 36.91 28.81
C GLN A 274 21.03 36.85 30.32
N GLY A 275 22.26 36.47 30.71
CA GLY A 275 22.68 36.38 32.11
C GLY A 275 22.07 35.21 32.88
N PHE A 276 21.73 34.11 32.21
CA PHE A 276 21.36 32.85 32.88
C PHE A 276 22.61 32.06 33.28
N GLU A 277 22.48 31.22 34.31
CA GLU A 277 23.53 30.27 34.68
C GLU A 277 23.72 29.25 33.55
N THR A 278 24.97 28.95 33.20
CA THR A 278 25.31 27.97 32.15
C THR A 278 24.68 26.60 32.46
N GLY A 279 23.94 26.05 31.50
CA GLY A 279 23.23 24.76 31.64
C GLY A 279 21.94 24.84 32.47
N SER A 280 21.39 26.03 32.70
CA SER A 280 20.11 26.23 33.39
C SER A 280 18.90 26.15 32.47
N LEU A 281 19.06 26.25 31.16
CA LEU A 281 18.00 26.19 30.17
C LEU A 281 17.98 24.85 29.44
N SER A 282 16.78 24.31 29.23
CA SER A 282 16.60 23.08 28.44
C SER A 282 15.36 23.14 27.55
N PHE A 283 15.47 22.63 26.33
CA PHE A 283 14.36 22.59 25.39
C PHE A 283 13.31 21.55 25.81
N THR A 284 12.04 21.96 25.86
CA THR A 284 10.92 21.13 26.36
C THR A 284 10.26 20.28 25.27
N GLY A 285 10.66 20.44 24.01
CA GLY A 285 9.99 19.82 22.85
C GLY A 285 8.79 20.60 22.32
N LYS A 286 8.29 21.62 23.04
CA LYS A 286 7.13 22.40 22.58
C LYS A 286 7.52 23.56 21.66
N THR A 287 6.73 23.74 20.60
CA THR A 287 6.90 24.83 19.65
C THR A 287 5.57 25.53 19.37
N LYS A 288 5.61 26.81 18.97
CA LYS A 288 4.43 27.60 18.55
C LYS A 288 4.75 28.41 17.29
N GLY A 289 3.73 28.74 16.52
CA GLY A 289 3.86 29.59 15.32
C GLY A 289 4.21 28.85 14.03
N THR A 290 4.31 29.61 12.94
CA THR A 290 4.58 29.10 11.58
C THR A 290 6.08 28.90 11.36
N ALA A 291 6.47 28.13 10.33
CA ALA A 291 7.86 27.73 10.09
C ALA A 291 8.89 28.88 10.19
N ALA A 292 8.60 30.04 9.60
CA ALA A 292 9.49 31.21 9.60
C ALA A 292 9.48 32.02 10.92
N LYS A 293 8.47 31.86 11.78
CA LYS A 293 8.31 32.60 13.05
C LYS A 293 8.14 31.63 14.23
N ARG A 294 8.74 30.44 14.13
CA ARG A 294 8.55 29.38 15.11
C ARG A 294 9.29 29.71 16.40
N LEU A 295 8.55 29.66 17.51
CA LEU A 295 9.06 29.82 18.86
C LEU A 295 9.23 28.46 19.53
N PHE A 296 10.21 28.38 20.41
CA PHE A 296 10.62 27.18 21.14
C PHE A 296 10.51 27.43 22.64
N GLU A 297 9.89 26.51 23.37
CA GLU A 297 9.77 26.61 24.82
C GLU A 297 11.00 26.01 25.52
N LEU A 298 11.72 26.84 26.27
CA LEU A 298 12.80 26.43 27.17
C LEU A 298 12.30 26.44 28.61
N SER A 299 12.66 25.42 29.40
CA SER A 299 12.48 25.42 30.84
C SER A 299 13.70 25.97 31.54
N VAL A 300 13.47 26.75 32.60
CA VAL A 300 14.51 27.31 33.47
C VAL A 300 14.65 26.44 34.72
N LYS A 301 15.82 25.83 34.89
CA LYS A 301 16.18 24.98 36.02
C LYS A 301 16.05 25.77 37.33
N GLY A 302 15.46 25.14 38.35
CA GLY A 302 15.32 25.74 39.68
C GLY A 302 14.25 26.83 39.83
N GLN A 303 13.67 27.35 38.74
CA GLN A 303 12.60 28.35 38.80
C GLN A 303 11.23 27.70 38.60
N LYS A 304 10.29 28.00 39.49
CA LYS A 304 8.89 27.58 39.39
C LYS A 304 7.97 28.80 39.34
N THR A 305 6.85 28.63 38.64
CA THR A 305 5.71 29.56 38.70
C THR A 305 5.02 29.45 40.06
N ALA A 306 4.16 30.42 40.38
CA ALA A 306 3.38 30.42 41.63
C ALA A 306 2.54 29.12 41.81
N ASP A 307 2.21 28.45 40.71
CA ASP A 307 1.47 27.18 40.67
C ASP A 307 2.37 25.92 40.74
N GLY A 308 3.66 26.07 41.04
CA GLY A 308 4.60 24.96 41.22
C GLY A 308 5.12 24.32 39.91
N LYS A 309 4.70 24.79 38.74
CA LYS A 309 5.21 24.32 37.43
C LYS A 309 6.56 24.95 37.09
N PRO A 310 7.47 24.25 36.39
CA PRO A 310 8.72 24.84 35.90
C PRO A 310 8.46 26.14 35.15
N LYS A 311 9.21 27.19 35.46
CA LYS A 311 9.12 28.45 34.73
C LYS A 311 9.68 28.22 33.33
N THR A 312 8.91 28.57 32.31
CA THR A 312 9.33 28.44 30.92
C THR A 312 9.43 29.81 30.24
N ILE A 313 10.26 29.87 29.21
CA ILE A 313 10.43 31.02 28.33
C ILE A 313 10.31 30.57 26.88
N TRP A 314 9.75 31.43 26.04
CA TRP A 314 9.66 31.22 24.60
C TRP A 314 10.77 32.00 23.89
N VAL A 315 11.53 31.30 23.05
CA VAL A 315 12.62 31.88 22.25
C VAL A 315 12.40 31.64 20.76
N GLY A 316 12.76 32.62 19.94
CA GLY A 316 12.83 32.48 18.47
C GLY A 316 14.27 32.31 18.00
N VAL A 317 14.45 31.99 16.71
CA VAL A 317 15.76 31.91 16.06
C VAL A 317 15.86 33.05 15.03
N ASN A 318 16.87 33.90 15.15
CA ASN A 318 17.19 34.98 14.21
C ASN A 318 17.74 34.43 12.89
N LYS A 319 17.82 35.29 11.87
CA LYS A 319 18.39 34.93 10.55
C LYS A 319 19.86 34.53 10.62
N ASP A 320 20.62 35.14 11.53
CA ASP A 320 22.02 34.80 11.83
C ASP A 320 22.17 33.52 12.65
N GLY A 321 21.04 32.91 13.04
CA GLY A 321 21.00 31.70 13.83
C GLY A 321 21.00 31.94 15.34
N THR A 322 21.14 33.14 15.87
CA THR A 322 21.11 33.39 17.33
C THR A 322 19.70 33.20 17.92
N LEU A 323 19.59 32.88 19.20
CA LEU A 323 18.30 32.83 19.89
C LEU A 323 17.91 34.22 20.40
N PHE A 324 16.62 34.55 20.35
CA PHE A 324 16.09 35.80 20.93
C PHE A 324 14.86 35.51 21.80
N LEU A 325 14.69 36.30 22.86
CA LEU A 325 13.54 36.18 23.75
C LEU A 325 12.28 36.76 23.09
N SER A 326 11.18 36.02 23.09
CA SER A 326 9.91 36.52 22.55
C SER A 326 9.11 37.24 23.62
N GLU A 327 9.15 38.58 23.62
CA GLU A 327 8.42 39.42 24.59
C GLU A 327 6.92 39.14 24.57
N LYS A 328 6.30 39.14 23.38
CA LYS A 328 4.85 38.88 23.20
C LYS A 328 4.39 37.49 23.67
N ALA A 329 5.26 36.49 23.64
CA ALA A 329 4.93 35.13 24.06
C ALA A 329 5.23 34.88 25.55
N ASN A 330 6.03 35.76 26.17
CA ASN A 330 6.42 35.70 27.58
C ASN A 330 5.68 36.73 28.46
N GLU A 331 4.91 37.65 27.87
CA GLU A 331 3.95 38.49 28.59
C GLU A 331 2.86 37.63 29.24
N LYS A 332 2.56 37.89 30.52
CA LYS A 332 1.38 37.32 31.19
C LYS A 332 0.11 37.73 30.42
N PRO A 333 -0.91 36.85 30.31
CA PRO A 333 -2.17 37.24 29.70
C PRO A 333 -2.73 38.46 30.44
N LYS A 334 -2.92 39.58 29.73
CA LYS A 334 -3.69 40.71 30.24
C LYS A 334 -5.11 40.23 30.50
N SER A 335 -5.56 40.37 31.74
CA SER A 335 -6.97 40.25 32.10
C SER A 335 -7.70 41.51 31.65
N GLU A 336 -8.21 41.53 30.43
CA GLU A 336 -9.27 42.44 29.99
C GLU A 336 -10.31 41.53 29.34
N GLY A 337 -11.46 41.31 29.99
CA GLY A 337 -12.52 42.32 30.04
C GLY A 337 -13.34 42.14 28.76
N GLY A 338 -14.40 41.31 28.84
CA GLY A 338 -15.14 40.86 27.67
C GLY A 338 -15.79 41.98 26.87
N THR A 339 -15.94 41.75 25.57
CA THR A 339 -17.11 42.24 24.83
C THR A 339 -17.51 41.21 23.78
N ALA A 340 -18.82 41.01 23.71
CA ALA A 340 -19.52 40.04 22.90
C ALA A 340 -19.65 40.46 21.43
N GLU A 341 -20.23 39.54 20.66
CA GLU A 341 -20.74 39.65 19.27
C GLU A 341 -19.71 39.50 18.15
N LYS A 342 -19.96 38.78 17.05
CA LYS A 342 -21.18 38.15 16.53
C LYS A 342 -20.76 36.99 15.61
N GLY A 343 -21.55 35.92 15.59
CA GLY A 343 -21.38 34.85 14.62
C GLY A 343 -21.84 35.30 13.23
N ASP A 344 -21.12 34.88 12.20
CA ASP A 344 -21.65 34.80 10.85
C ASP A 344 -21.15 33.51 10.19
N PHE A 345 -22.07 32.54 10.09
CA PHE A 345 -21.92 31.32 9.30
C PHE A 345 -22.26 31.65 7.84
N GLY A 346 -21.25 32.05 7.07
CA GLY A 346 -21.39 32.30 5.64
C GLY A 346 -20.88 31.12 4.79
N ILE A 347 -21.77 30.18 4.48
CA ILE A 347 -21.60 29.26 3.34
C ILE A 347 -21.53 30.10 2.06
N LYS A 348 -20.55 29.85 1.19
CA LYS A 348 -20.61 30.31 -0.21
C LYS A 348 -20.39 29.14 -1.17
N HIS A 349 -21.49 28.76 -1.82
CA HIS A 349 -21.46 28.15 -3.14
C HIS A 349 -21.06 29.20 -4.19
N LYS A 350 -20.10 28.86 -5.02
CA LYS A 350 -20.30 28.65 -6.46
C LYS A 350 -19.17 27.79 -7.00
#